data_AF-A0A381ZC83-F1
#
_entry.id   AF-A0A381ZC83-F1
#
_cell.length_a   1.000
_cell.length_b   1.000
_cell.length_c   1.000
_cell.angle_alpha   90.00
_cell.angle_beta   90.00
_cell.angle_gamma   90.00
#
_symmetry.space_group_name_H-M   'P 1'
#
loop_
_entity.id
_entity.type
_entity.pdbx_description
1 polymer ?
#
loop_
_entity_poly.entity_id
_entity_poly.type
_entity_poly.pdbx_seq_one_letter_code
_entity_poly.pdbx_strand_id
1 'polypeptide(L)'
;MIFAVALLACSFGATINVPGDYATIQEAINASVDGDSIAVAAGTFNENINFKGKSIKVVGEDQATTIIDGSADEIDLSGLLNGGFESYYQGNNEWQLLPHAWLTWESNNSGPSDCCYAISFNGESVYNSDSIYYTYEGATMLKMWGSGGEWNVYQEFFDFSPGTQIDVSAMVYQATDDHIGEGSSFHIFIKYFDSDWNLLGWDYSEEFTSSDSMNVWLTRSVSGTVPESNNGNNPTVQVGMIYIGGGGAVNIDNVQMNVNGERLASNKYEQRIIEYNPLDYPDRSRQGGDTIDDAVVVNGIPY
;
A
#
# COMPACT_ATOMS: atom_id res chain seq x y z
N MET A 1 -16.07 23.68 -59.15
CA MET A 1 -15.85 22.67 -58.11
C MET A 1 -14.36 22.47 -57.96
N ILE A 2 -13.77 22.92 -56.86
CA ILE A 2 -12.38 22.61 -56.51
C ILE A 2 -12.43 21.29 -55.75
N PHE A 3 -11.79 20.25 -56.30
CA PHE A 3 -11.58 18.98 -55.60
C PHE A 3 -10.41 19.17 -54.63
N ALA A 4 -10.70 19.20 -53.33
CA ALA A 4 -9.68 19.09 -52.30
C ALA A 4 -9.24 17.62 -52.24
N VAL A 5 -8.00 17.34 -52.64
CA VAL A 5 -7.35 16.05 -52.39
C VAL A 5 -6.93 16.06 -50.93
N ALA A 6 -7.67 15.34 -50.09
CA ALA A 6 -7.23 15.05 -48.73
C ALA A 6 -6.01 14.11 -48.84
N LEU A 7 -4.83 14.65 -48.54
CA LEU A 7 -3.63 13.83 -48.32
C LEU A 7 -3.90 13.01 -47.05
N LEU A 8 -4.26 11.73 -47.19
CA LEU A 8 -4.17 10.79 -46.08
C LEU A 8 -2.68 10.60 -45.79
N ALA A 9 -2.14 11.36 -44.83
CA ALA A 9 -0.87 11.02 -44.24
C ALA A 9 -1.09 9.72 -43.47
N CYS A 10 -0.63 8.60 -44.04
CA CYS A 10 -0.46 7.37 -43.28
C CYS A 10 0.62 7.70 -42.24
N SER A 11 0.24 7.90 -40.98
CA SER A 11 1.20 8.07 -39.90
C SER A 11 2.03 6.80 -39.83
N PHE A 12 3.30 6.87 -40.24
CA PHE A 12 4.27 5.86 -39.85
C PHE A 12 4.53 6.08 -38.37
N GLY A 13 4.12 5.14 -37.54
CA GLY A 13 4.46 5.19 -36.12
C GLY A 13 5.97 5.34 -35.94
N ALA A 14 6.36 6.23 -35.04
CA ALA A 14 7.74 6.44 -34.68
C ALA A 14 8.29 5.20 -33.98
N THR A 15 9.61 5.00 -34.08
CA THR A 15 10.32 4.03 -33.24
C THR A 15 10.99 4.78 -32.09
N ILE A 16 10.65 4.43 -30.86
CA ILE A 16 11.18 5.00 -29.62
C ILE A 16 12.10 3.96 -28.97
N ASN A 17 13.33 4.34 -28.62
CA ASN A 17 14.34 3.40 -28.10
C ASN A 17 14.45 3.49 -26.57
N VAL A 18 14.53 2.33 -25.92
CA VAL A 18 14.64 2.19 -24.45
C VAL A 18 15.72 1.16 -24.09
N PRO A 19 16.74 1.52 -23.29
CA PRO A 19 17.16 2.87 -23.00
C PRO A 19 17.65 3.58 -24.28
N GLY A 20 17.45 4.88 -24.37
CA GLY A 20 17.96 5.70 -25.48
C GLY A 20 17.27 7.05 -25.59
N ASP A 21 16.06 7.03 -26.15
CA ASP A 21 15.18 8.21 -26.22
C ASP A 21 14.53 8.48 -24.85
N TYR A 22 14.20 7.41 -24.12
CA TYR A 22 13.76 7.43 -22.73
C TYR A 22 14.59 6.46 -21.90
N ALA A 23 14.64 6.69 -20.59
CA ALA A 23 15.37 5.83 -19.67
C ALA A 23 14.57 4.55 -19.34
N THR A 24 13.24 4.65 -19.35
CA THR A 24 12.31 3.59 -18.92
C THR A 24 11.28 3.27 -20.00
N ILE A 25 10.68 2.08 -19.92
CA ILE A 25 9.66 1.61 -20.86
C ILE A 25 8.36 2.40 -20.67
N GLN A 26 7.97 2.69 -19.42
CA GLN A 26 6.74 3.42 -19.14
C GLN A 26 6.80 4.89 -19.63
N GLU A 27 7.96 5.56 -19.55
CA GLU A 27 8.16 6.90 -20.13
C GLU A 27 7.97 6.90 -21.65
N ALA A 28 8.53 5.90 -22.34
CA ALA A 28 8.35 5.74 -23.77
C ALA A 28 6.87 5.51 -24.15
N ILE A 29 6.13 4.73 -23.36
CA ILE A 29 4.68 4.53 -23.54
C ILE A 29 3.91 5.83 -23.32
N ASN A 30 4.24 6.59 -22.27
CA ASN A 30 3.61 7.87 -21.99
C ASN A 30 3.77 8.84 -23.16
N ALA A 31 4.97 8.89 -23.77
CA ALA A 31 5.29 9.74 -24.91
C ALA A 31 4.75 9.24 -26.26
N SER A 32 4.51 7.94 -26.41
CA SER A 32 4.04 7.33 -27.66
C SER A 32 2.60 7.74 -28.03
N VAL A 33 2.24 7.60 -29.30
CA VAL A 33 0.86 7.67 -29.79
C VAL A 33 0.50 6.40 -30.57
N ASP A 34 -0.80 6.19 -30.82
CA ASP A 34 -1.28 5.01 -31.56
C ASP A 34 -0.53 4.82 -32.89
N GLY A 35 -0.01 3.60 -33.09
CA GLY A 35 0.80 3.21 -34.24
C GLY A 35 2.30 3.16 -33.97
N ASP A 36 2.80 3.81 -32.91
CA ASP A 36 4.22 3.81 -32.56
C ASP A 36 4.75 2.43 -32.14
N SER A 37 6.07 2.29 -32.18
CA SER A 37 6.79 1.11 -31.71
C SER A 37 7.89 1.50 -30.73
N ILE A 38 8.00 0.76 -29.63
CA ILE A 38 9.03 0.92 -28.61
C ILE A 38 10.00 -0.25 -28.75
N ALA A 39 11.26 0.05 -29.02
CA ALA A 39 12.34 -0.91 -29.12
C ALA A 39 13.11 -0.94 -27.79
N VAL A 40 13.05 -2.07 -27.07
CA VAL A 40 13.63 -2.24 -25.74
C VAL A 40 14.92 -3.06 -25.85
N ALA A 41 16.07 -2.49 -25.53
CA ALA A 41 17.36 -3.17 -25.56
C ALA A 41 17.46 -4.27 -24.49
N ALA A 42 18.51 -5.08 -24.55
CA ALA A 42 18.84 -6.04 -23.51
C ALA A 42 19.07 -5.35 -22.15
N GLY A 43 18.42 -5.87 -21.11
CA GLY A 43 18.46 -5.34 -19.75
C GLY A 43 17.34 -5.91 -18.89
N THR A 44 17.48 -5.76 -17.57
CA THR A 44 16.39 -5.97 -16.60
C THR A 44 15.78 -4.62 -16.27
N PHE A 45 14.52 -4.44 -16.65
CA PHE A 45 13.74 -3.24 -16.40
C PHE A 45 12.81 -3.52 -15.23
N ASN A 46 13.16 -2.98 -14.07
CA ASN A 46 12.34 -3.04 -12.87
C ASN A 46 11.19 -2.05 -13.03
N GLU A 47 10.16 -2.45 -13.76
CA GLU A 47 9.02 -1.61 -14.13
C GLU A 47 7.76 -2.46 -14.27
N ASN A 48 6.61 -1.85 -14.00
CA ASN A 48 5.34 -2.39 -14.42
C ASN A 48 4.73 -1.51 -15.50
N ILE A 49 4.27 -2.16 -16.57
CA ILE A 49 3.97 -1.51 -17.84
C ILE A 49 2.47 -1.42 -18.05
N ASN A 50 1.96 -0.20 -18.16
CA ASN A 50 0.59 0.10 -18.55
C ASN A 50 0.54 0.83 -19.90
N PHE A 51 -0.08 0.18 -20.89
CA PHE A 51 -0.25 0.71 -22.25
C PHE A 51 -1.24 1.88 -22.35
N LYS A 52 -2.00 2.20 -21.28
CA LYS A 52 -2.99 3.28 -21.21
C LYS A 52 -4.01 3.24 -22.36
N GLY A 53 -4.35 2.03 -22.83
CA GLY A 53 -5.26 1.81 -23.95
C GLY A 53 -4.69 2.17 -25.33
N LYS A 54 -3.39 2.52 -25.44
CA LYS A 54 -2.74 2.87 -26.70
C LYS A 54 -2.49 1.65 -27.58
N SER A 55 -2.70 1.82 -28.88
CA SER A 55 -2.43 0.80 -29.90
C SER A 55 -0.98 0.91 -30.39
N ILE A 56 -0.04 0.52 -29.53
CA ILE A 56 1.41 0.57 -29.77
C ILE A 56 2.03 -0.82 -29.73
N LYS A 57 3.27 -0.93 -30.20
CA LYS A 57 4.07 -2.16 -30.08
C LYS A 57 5.21 -1.93 -29.11
N VAL A 58 5.46 -2.88 -28.21
CA VAL A 58 6.67 -2.92 -27.38
C VAL A 58 7.42 -4.19 -27.76
N VAL A 59 8.67 -4.06 -28.18
CA VAL A 59 9.46 -5.17 -28.73
C VAL A 59 10.82 -5.18 -28.04
N GLY A 60 11.11 -6.27 -27.32
CA GLY A 60 12.43 -6.52 -26.73
C GLY A 60 13.44 -6.97 -27.78
N GLU A 61 14.71 -6.64 -27.53
CA GLU A 61 15.86 -7.03 -28.34
C GLU A 61 16.02 -8.56 -28.39
N ASP A 62 15.86 -9.23 -27.25
CA ASP A 62 15.91 -10.68 -27.14
C ASP A 62 15.10 -11.19 -25.93
N GLN A 63 14.47 -12.36 -26.08
CA GLN A 63 13.60 -12.95 -25.05
C GLN A 63 14.34 -13.33 -23.76
N ALA A 64 15.61 -13.73 -23.86
CA ALA A 64 16.40 -14.18 -22.72
C ALA A 64 17.11 -13.04 -21.99
N THR A 65 17.26 -11.88 -22.63
CA THR A 65 18.05 -10.76 -22.08
C THR A 65 17.27 -9.47 -21.91
N THR A 66 16.09 -9.33 -22.52
CA THR A 66 15.17 -8.22 -22.25
C THR A 66 14.10 -8.70 -21.27
N ILE A 67 14.35 -8.45 -20.00
CA ILE A 67 13.49 -8.88 -18.90
C ILE A 67 12.78 -7.65 -18.36
N ILE A 68 11.45 -7.66 -18.42
CA ILE A 68 10.64 -6.75 -17.62
C ILE A 68 10.42 -7.46 -16.29
N ASP A 69 11.00 -6.91 -15.24
CA ASP A 69 10.81 -7.40 -13.88
C ASP A 69 9.73 -6.56 -13.21
N GLY A 70 8.52 -7.09 -13.22
CA GLY A 70 7.37 -6.50 -12.53
C GLY A 70 7.47 -6.55 -11.01
N SER A 71 8.58 -7.06 -10.44
CA SER A 71 8.84 -7.01 -9.01
C SER A 71 9.33 -5.63 -8.53
N ALA A 72 9.42 -4.64 -9.42
CA ALA A 72 9.55 -3.26 -8.99
C ALA A 72 8.33 -2.88 -8.17
N ASP A 73 8.59 -2.44 -6.93
CA ASP A 73 7.64 -1.84 -5.99
C ASP A 73 6.59 -1.02 -6.72
N GLU A 74 5.49 -1.69 -7.04
CA GLU A 74 4.48 -1.17 -7.91
C GLU A 74 3.60 -0.26 -7.08
N ILE A 75 3.71 1.05 -7.28
CA ILE A 75 2.49 1.85 -7.24
C ILE A 75 1.83 1.61 -8.60
N ASP A 76 1.17 0.46 -8.72
CA ASP A 76 0.33 0.19 -9.86
C ASP A 76 -0.90 1.07 -9.67
N LEU A 77 -1.39 1.59 -10.78
CA LEU A 77 -2.78 2.00 -10.83
C LEU A 77 -3.73 0.79 -10.74
N SER A 78 -3.25 -0.46 -10.54
CA SER A 78 -4.07 -1.66 -10.23
C SER A 78 -4.51 -1.80 -8.78
N GLY A 79 -4.07 -0.91 -7.89
CA GLY A 79 -4.71 -0.70 -6.60
C GLY A 79 -3.89 -1.04 -5.37
N LEU A 80 -4.58 -1.06 -4.23
CA LEU A 80 -4.00 -1.21 -2.91
C LEU A 80 -3.24 -2.53 -2.78
N LEU A 81 -1.94 -2.44 -2.52
CA LEU A 81 -1.09 -3.61 -2.34
C LEU A 81 -1.07 -4.08 -0.89
N ASN A 82 -0.86 -5.38 -0.67
CA ASN A 82 -0.54 -5.93 0.65
C ASN A 82 -1.49 -5.48 1.78
N GLY A 83 -2.81 -5.37 1.50
CA GLY A 83 -3.81 -4.98 2.49
C GLY A 83 -4.04 -6.00 3.60
N GLY A 84 -3.53 -7.22 3.42
CA GLY A 84 -3.46 -8.26 4.46
C GLY A 84 -2.14 -8.35 5.20
N PHE A 85 -1.16 -7.50 4.87
CA PHE A 85 0.13 -7.41 5.55
C PHE A 85 1.03 -8.66 5.54
N GLU A 86 0.73 -9.65 4.70
CA GLU A 86 1.51 -10.90 4.58
C GLU A 86 2.87 -10.78 3.90
N SER A 87 3.15 -9.61 3.30
CA SER A 87 4.46 -9.29 2.74
C SER A 87 5.17 -8.26 3.62
N TYR A 88 6.35 -8.62 4.12
CA TYR A 88 7.10 -7.79 5.05
C TYR A 88 8.60 -8.04 4.96
N TYR A 89 9.38 -7.12 5.54
CA TYR A 89 10.83 -7.19 5.62
C TYR A 89 11.34 -6.76 7.00
N GLN A 90 12.55 -7.20 7.35
CA GLN A 90 13.20 -6.80 8.59
C GLN A 90 13.67 -5.33 8.49
N GLY A 91 13.21 -4.50 9.43
CA GLY A 91 13.64 -3.11 9.56
C GLY A 91 15.08 -2.99 10.09
N ASN A 92 15.69 -1.82 9.86
CA ASN A 92 17.09 -1.54 10.21
C ASN A 92 17.39 -1.55 11.72
N ASN A 93 16.36 -1.49 12.56
CA ASN A 93 16.47 -1.56 14.02
C ASN A 93 16.59 -3.01 14.52
N GLU A 94 16.58 -4.00 13.62
CA GLU A 94 16.77 -5.43 13.91
C GLU A 94 15.69 -6.07 14.79
N TRP A 95 14.59 -5.35 15.10
CA TRP A 95 13.47 -5.91 15.87
C TRP A 95 12.11 -5.71 15.19
N GLN A 96 11.94 -4.67 14.39
CA GLN A 96 10.66 -4.34 13.75
C GLN A 96 10.54 -5.03 12.39
N LEU A 97 9.40 -5.66 12.16
CA LEU A 97 9.02 -6.15 10.83
C LEU A 97 8.11 -5.12 10.18
N LEU A 98 8.43 -4.75 8.95
CA LEU A 98 7.82 -3.65 8.24
C LEU A 98 7.00 -4.16 7.05
N PRO A 99 5.76 -3.69 6.86
CA PRO A 99 4.96 -4.08 5.72
C PRO A 99 5.61 -3.61 4.41
N HIS A 100 5.72 -4.51 3.45
CA HIS A 100 6.16 -4.14 2.10
C HIS A 100 5.08 -3.33 1.39
N ALA A 101 5.48 -2.43 0.47
CA ALA A 101 4.59 -1.53 -0.29
C ALA A 101 3.79 -0.53 0.54
N TRP A 102 4.11 -0.31 1.82
CA TRP A 102 3.48 0.71 2.65
C TRP A 102 4.52 1.76 3.08
N LEU A 103 4.24 3.01 2.77
CA LEU A 103 4.97 4.19 3.20
C LEU A 103 4.55 4.59 4.61
N THR A 104 5.41 5.38 5.26
CA THR A 104 5.23 5.73 6.66
C THR A 104 5.61 7.19 6.89
N TRP A 105 4.87 7.88 7.74
CA TRP A 105 5.20 9.25 8.14
C TRP A 105 4.79 9.50 9.58
N GLU A 106 5.55 10.33 10.26
CA GLU A 106 5.33 10.68 11.65
C GLU A 106 5.57 12.17 11.91
N SER A 107 4.91 12.70 12.94
CA SER A 107 5.01 14.12 13.28
C SER A 107 6.37 14.53 13.86
N ASN A 108 7.21 13.58 14.30
CA ASN A 108 8.48 13.87 14.99
C ASN A 108 9.72 13.71 14.11
N ASN A 109 9.59 13.31 12.83
CA ASN A 109 10.68 13.12 11.87
C ASN A 109 11.83 12.20 12.38
N SER A 110 11.54 11.21 13.22
CA SER A 110 12.49 10.19 13.71
C SER A 110 12.91 9.20 12.61
N GLY A 111 12.11 9.05 11.55
CA GLY A 111 12.34 8.13 10.44
C GLY A 111 11.58 6.80 10.60
N PRO A 112 11.46 6.01 9.53
CA PRO A 112 10.61 4.81 9.48
C PRO A 112 11.04 3.66 10.42
N SER A 113 12.22 3.76 11.03
CA SER A 113 12.78 2.72 11.91
C SER A 113 12.61 2.99 13.40
N ASP A 114 12.05 4.13 13.80
CA ASP A 114 11.90 4.49 15.22
C ASP A 114 10.42 4.71 15.56
N CYS A 115 9.70 3.58 15.73
CA CYS A 115 8.29 3.50 16.12
C CYS A 115 7.29 4.03 15.05
N CYS A 116 5.97 3.81 15.16
CA CYS A 116 5.21 3.05 16.15
C CYS A 116 4.24 2.08 15.43
N TYR A 117 4.79 1.16 14.64
CA TYR A 117 4.04 0.13 13.94
C TYR A 117 4.90 -1.11 13.71
N ALA A 118 4.32 -2.27 13.51
CA ALA A 118 5.06 -3.49 13.17
C ALA A 118 4.09 -4.51 12.58
N ILE A 119 4.63 -5.52 11.89
CA ILE A 119 3.88 -6.74 11.65
C ILE A 119 3.79 -7.53 12.95
N SER A 120 2.59 -7.99 13.27
CA SER A 120 2.33 -8.97 14.32
C SER A 120 1.74 -10.25 13.73
N PHE A 121 2.07 -11.38 14.36
CA PHE A 121 1.67 -12.70 13.92
C PHE A 121 0.41 -13.20 14.62
N ASN A 122 -0.34 -14.04 13.92
CA ASN A 122 -1.41 -14.80 14.54
C ASN A 122 -0.84 -15.70 15.65
N GLY A 123 -1.40 -15.59 16.85
CA GLY A 123 -0.91 -16.27 18.04
C GLY A 123 0.14 -15.50 18.83
N GLU A 124 0.67 -14.38 18.33
CA GLU A 124 1.64 -13.55 19.05
C GLU A 124 1.09 -13.04 20.37
N SER A 125 1.94 -12.94 21.40
CA SER A 125 1.56 -12.35 22.68
C SER A 125 1.19 -10.88 22.52
N VAL A 126 0.12 -10.48 23.19
CA VAL A 126 -0.22 -9.08 23.40
C VAL A 126 0.87 -8.44 24.27
N TYR A 127 1.24 -7.20 23.95
CA TYR A 127 2.32 -6.48 24.64
C TYR A 127 2.12 -6.50 26.17
N ASN A 128 3.16 -6.88 26.91
CA ASN A 128 3.14 -7.04 28.37
C ASN A 128 2.02 -7.93 28.93
N SER A 129 1.51 -8.89 28.16
CA SER A 129 0.39 -9.76 28.57
C SER A 129 0.61 -11.25 28.25
N ASP A 130 -0.12 -12.11 28.97
CA ASP A 130 -0.30 -13.55 28.66
C ASP A 130 -1.31 -13.79 27.53
N SER A 131 -2.12 -12.80 27.19
CA SER A 131 -3.08 -12.88 26.09
C SER A 131 -2.36 -12.95 24.73
N ILE A 132 -3.06 -13.46 23.72
CA ILE A 132 -2.52 -13.56 22.36
C ILE A 132 -3.46 -12.91 21.34
N TYR A 133 -2.90 -12.49 20.21
CA TYR A 133 -3.65 -11.99 19.07
C TYR A 133 -4.20 -13.12 18.22
N TYR A 134 -5.38 -12.86 17.64
CA TYR A 134 -5.92 -13.62 16.53
C TYR A 134 -6.09 -12.68 15.35
N THR A 135 -5.42 -12.96 14.24
CA THR A 135 -5.57 -12.19 13.00
C THR A 135 -7.01 -12.28 12.50
N TYR A 136 -7.46 -11.30 11.71
CA TYR A 136 -8.80 -11.37 11.12
C TYR A 136 -8.85 -12.48 10.07
N GLU A 137 -7.82 -12.53 9.22
CA GLU A 137 -7.55 -13.64 8.32
C GLU A 137 -6.04 -13.72 8.04
N GLY A 138 -5.57 -14.86 7.54
CA GLY A 138 -4.15 -15.03 7.25
C GLY A 138 -3.26 -15.16 8.48
N ALA A 139 -1.95 -15.02 8.29
CA ALA A 139 -0.92 -15.27 9.29
C ALA A 139 -0.46 -14.00 10.02
N THR A 140 -0.68 -12.83 9.43
CA THR A 140 -0.16 -11.57 9.96
C THR A 140 -1.18 -10.43 9.91
N MET A 141 -0.87 -9.38 10.67
CA MET A 141 -1.61 -8.13 10.67
C MET A 141 -0.64 -6.97 10.92
N LEU A 142 -1.05 -5.75 10.57
CA LEU A 142 -0.33 -4.56 11.00
C LEU A 142 -0.76 -4.20 12.42
N LYS A 143 0.20 -3.96 13.30
CA LYS A 143 0.01 -3.36 14.61
C LYS A 143 0.50 -1.91 14.57
N MET A 144 -0.28 -0.95 15.07
CA MET A 144 0.09 0.45 15.22
C MET A 144 -0.14 0.91 16.66
N TRP A 145 0.73 1.74 17.21
CA TRP A 145 0.59 2.29 18.56
C TRP A 145 1.02 3.76 18.59
N GLY A 146 0.79 4.44 19.72
CA GLY A 146 1.14 5.84 19.87
C GLY A 146 2.18 6.12 20.94
N SER A 147 3.14 6.98 20.63
CA SER A 147 4.11 7.54 21.59
C SER A 147 3.90 9.04 21.89
N GLY A 148 2.71 9.59 21.58
CA GLY A 148 2.35 10.99 21.87
C GLY A 148 2.37 11.92 20.65
N GLY A 149 1.93 11.44 19.49
CA GLY A 149 1.95 12.22 18.23
C GLY A 149 1.10 11.57 17.14
N GLU A 150 1.33 11.96 15.90
CA GLU A 150 0.66 11.40 14.72
C GLU A 150 1.57 10.39 14.01
N TRP A 151 1.03 9.20 13.73
CA TRP A 151 1.72 8.08 13.08
C TRP A 151 0.90 7.57 11.91
N ASN A 152 1.47 7.54 10.72
CA ASN A 152 0.78 7.16 9.49
C ASN A 152 1.48 5.96 8.84
N VAL A 153 0.67 5.03 8.33
CA VAL A 153 1.08 3.95 7.42
C VAL A 153 0.14 3.99 6.21
N TYR A 154 0.66 4.21 5.01
CA TYR A 154 -0.15 4.55 3.84
C TYR A 154 0.45 4.12 2.50
N GLN A 155 -0.36 4.14 1.45
CA GLN A 155 0.05 4.04 0.06
C GLN A 155 -0.28 5.32 -0.69
N GLU A 156 0.53 5.61 -1.69
CA GLU A 156 0.39 6.76 -2.57
C GLU A 156 -0.08 6.31 -3.94
N PHE A 157 -0.99 7.07 -4.53
CA PHE A 157 -1.49 6.82 -5.88
C PHE A 157 -1.56 8.15 -6.64
N PHE A 158 -1.05 8.15 -7.87
CA PHE A 158 -0.86 9.37 -8.66
C PHE A 158 -1.93 9.53 -9.74
N ASP A 159 -2.05 10.75 -10.25
CA ASP A 159 -2.83 11.09 -11.45
C ASP A 159 -4.33 10.73 -11.41
N PHE A 160 -4.97 10.78 -10.23
CA PHE A 160 -6.41 10.54 -10.12
C PHE A 160 -7.22 11.65 -10.80
N SER A 161 -8.23 11.28 -11.58
CA SER A 161 -9.11 12.29 -12.18
C SER A 161 -10.03 12.91 -11.10
N PRO A 162 -10.19 14.25 -11.06
CA PRO A 162 -11.19 14.88 -10.20
C PRO A 162 -12.59 14.29 -10.39
N GLY A 163 -13.34 14.17 -9.29
CA GLY A 163 -14.65 13.50 -9.25
C GLY A 163 -14.59 11.97 -9.13
N THR A 164 -13.40 11.36 -9.14
CA THR A 164 -13.24 9.92 -8.87
C THR A 164 -13.70 9.59 -7.45
N GLN A 165 -14.57 8.59 -7.33
CA GLN A 165 -15.01 8.07 -6.04
C GLN A 165 -14.02 7.03 -5.53
N ILE A 166 -13.64 7.15 -4.26
CA ILE A 166 -12.75 6.21 -3.57
C ILE A 166 -13.45 5.74 -2.30
N ASP A 167 -13.48 4.42 -2.11
CA ASP A 167 -14.01 3.77 -0.91
C ASP A 167 -12.93 2.88 -0.32
N VAL A 168 -12.62 3.07 0.95
CA VAL A 168 -11.58 2.32 1.66
C VAL A 168 -12.20 1.70 2.90
N SER A 169 -11.88 0.45 3.18
CA SER A 169 -12.24 -0.22 4.42
C SER A 169 -11.09 -1.03 4.99
N ALA A 170 -11.14 -1.30 6.29
CA ALA A 170 -10.25 -2.21 6.97
C ALA A 170 -10.97 -2.86 8.15
N MET A 171 -10.45 -4.02 8.57
CA MET A 171 -10.77 -4.59 9.87
C MET A 171 -9.80 -4.03 10.90
N VAL A 172 -10.33 -3.58 12.03
CA VAL A 172 -9.57 -2.99 13.13
C VAL A 172 -9.87 -3.70 14.45
N TYR A 173 -8.87 -3.84 15.30
CA TYR A 173 -8.96 -4.58 16.55
C TYR A 173 -8.10 -3.93 17.64
N GLN A 174 -8.62 -3.91 18.86
CA GLN A 174 -7.84 -3.61 20.06
C GLN A 174 -7.98 -4.73 21.08
N ALA A 175 -6.84 -5.14 21.67
CA ALA A 175 -6.84 -6.08 22.78
C ALA A 175 -7.15 -5.34 24.09
N THR A 176 -7.83 -5.98 25.03
CA THR A 176 -8.04 -5.37 26.36
C THR A 176 -6.73 -5.00 27.06
N ASP A 177 -5.67 -5.80 26.88
CA ASP A 177 -4.40 -5.61 27.59
C ASP A 177 -3.45 -4.60 26.91
N ASP A 178 -3.75 -4.21 25.66
CA ASP A 178 -2.96 -3.27 24.86
C ASP A 178 -3.90 -2.33 24.09
N HIS A 179 -4.93 -1.81 24.77
CA HIS A 179 -5.96 -1.00 24.14
C HIS A 179 -5.48 0.44 23.90
N ILE A 180 -6.06 1.10 22.90
CA ILE A 180 -5.74 2.49 22.57
C ILE A 180 -5.97 3.40 23.78
N GLY A 181 -5.08 4.36 24.01
CA GLY A 181 -5.13 5.23 25.19
C GLY A 181 -6.34 6.17 25.21
N GLU A 182 -6.77 6.58 26.41
CA GLU A 182 -7.80 7.62 26.55
C GLU A 182 -7.37 8.92 25.85
N GLY A 183 -8.29 9.53 25.10
CA GLY A 183 -8.03 10.75 24.32
C GLY A 183 -7.18 10.54 23.05
N SER A 184 -6.85 9.29 22.71
CA SER A 184 -6.19 8.93 21.45
C SER A 184 -7.18 8.37 20.45
N SER A 185 -6.81 8.43 19.17
CA SER A 185 -7.68 8.07 18.07
C SER A 185 -6.97 7.33 16.96
N PHE A 186 -7.73 6.53 16.23
CA PHE A 186 -7.30 5.86 15.02
C PHE A 186 -8.33 6.06 13.91
N HIS A 187 -7.86 6.27 12.68
CA HIS A 187 -8.71 6.37 11.49
C HIS A 187 -8.12 5.63 10.29
N ILE A 188 -9.02 5.18 9.40
CA ILE A 188 -8.69 4.98 7.99
C ILE A 188 -8.86 6.32 7.29
N PHE A 189 -7.94 6.68 6.40
CA PHE A 189 -7.96 7.98 5.74
C PHE A 189 -7.81 7.91 4.22
N ILE A 190 -8.29 8.98 3.59
CA ILE A 190 -7.96 9.38 2.22
C ILE A 190 -7.46 10.83 2.30
N LYS A 191 -6.22 11.12 1.89
CA LYS A 191 -5.66 12.48 1.80
C LYS A 191 -5.42 12.82 0.34
N TYR A 192 -5.67 14.07 -0.05
CA TYR A 192 -5.54 14.53 -1.42
C TYR A 192 -4.49 15.62 -1.51
N PHE A 193 -3.61 15.54 -2.50
CA PHE A 193 -2.54 16.51 -2.74
C PHE A 193 -2.57 16.98 -4.18
N ASP A 194 -2.20 18.24 -4.42
CA ASP A 194 -1.88 18.68 -5.78
C ASP A 194 -0.51 18.14 -6.21
N SER A 195 -0.17 18.38 -7.48
CA SER A 195 1.12 17.93 -8.04
C SER A 195 2.36 18.65 -7.44
N ASP A 196 2.16 19.70 -6.65
CA ASP A 196 3.22 20.39 -5.90
C ASP A 196 3.26 19.93 -4.42
N TRP A 197 2.55 18.84 -4.08
CA TRP A 197 2.41 18.28 -2.74
C TRP A 197 1.71 19.19 -1.72
N ASN A 198 0.93 20.17 -2.17
CA ASN A 198 0.06 20.92 -1.26
C ASN A 198 -1.20 20.10 -0.95
N LEU A 199 -1.53 20.00 0.34
CA LEU A 199 -2.73 19.31 0.79
C LEU A 199 -3.99 20.04 0.29
N LEU A 200 -4.82 19.31 -0.46
CA LEU A 200 -6.12 19.77 -0.97
C LEU A 200 -7.26 19.47 0.01
N GLY A 201 -7.12 18.42 0.81
CA GLY A 201 -8.12 17.99 1.79
C GLY A 201 -7.92 16.55 2.23
N TRP A 202 -8.82 16.03 3.06
CA TRP A 202 -8.83 14.64 3.49
C TRP A 202 -10.21 14.21 3.96
N ASP A 203 -10.44 12.91 3.93
CA ASP A 203 -11.59 12.21 4.51
C ASP A 203 -11.09 11.19 5.53
N TYR A 204 -11.79 11.07 6.67
CA TYR A 204 -11.51 10.07 7.70
C TYR A 204 -12.71 9.15 7.92
N SER A 205 -12.43 7.90 8.30
CA SER A 205 -13.45 7.00 8.83
C SER A 205 -14.02 7.54 10.13
N GLU A 206 -15.13 6.95 10.59
CA GLU A 206 -15.52 7.04 12.00
C GLU A 206 -14.30 6.73 12.89
N GLU A 207 -14.15 7.53 13.93
CA GLU A 207 -13.04 7.44 14.87
C GLU A 207 -13.06 6.07 15.57
N PHE A 208 -11.90 5.45 15.72
CA PHE A 208 -11.70 4.31 16.60
C PHE A 208 -10.98 4.79 17.87
N THR A 209 -11.55 4.50 19.03
CA THR A 209 -11.13 5.07 20.32
C THR A 209 -11.09 4.01 21.43
N SER A 210 -10.65 4.44 22.61
CA SER A 210 -10.67 3.62 23.83
C SER A 210 -12.07 3.17 24.25
N SER A 211 -13.13 3.75 23.69
CA SER A 211 -14.52 3.39 23.99
C SER A 211 -15.09 2.29 23.06
N ASP A 212 -14.38 1.97 21.98
CA ASP A 212 -14.77 0.88 21.08
C ASP A 212 -14.67 -0.49 21.74
N SER A 213 -15.39 -1.46 21.17
CA SER A 213 -15.38 -2.83 21.69
C SER A 213 -13.97 -3.42 21.60
N MET A 214 -13.57 -4.10 22.68
CA MET A 214 -12.27 -4.77 22.80
C MET A 214 -12.40 -6.25 22.46
N ASN A 215 -11.30 -6.86 22.02
CA ASN A 215 -11.19 -8.28 21.66
C ASN A 215 -12.15 -8.75 20.56
N VAL A 216 -12.58 -7.84 19.69
CA VAL A 216 -13.42 -8.13 18.53
C VAL A 216 -12.97 -7.28 17.35
N TRP A 217 -12.96 -7.89 16.16
CA TRP A 217 -12.67 -7.18 14.91
C TRP A 217 -13.89 -6.33 14.51
N LEU A 218 -13.66 -5.03 14.31
CA LEU A 218 -14.66 -4.07 13.85
C LEU A 218 -14.27 -3.58 12.46
N THR A 219 -15.25 -3.24 11.63
CA THR A 219 -14.97 -2.57 10.37
C THR A 219 -14.80 -1.07 10.60
N ARG A 220 -13.85 -0.47 9.89
CA ARG A 220 -13.79 0.98 9.66
C ARG A 220 -13.74 1.22 8.16
N SER A 221 -14.45 2.26 7.73
CA SER A 221 -14.52 2.61 6.31
C SER A 221 -14.62 4.12 6.13
N VAL A 222 -14.10 4.59 5.01
CA VAL A 222 -14.15 5.98 4.57
C VAL A 222 -14.45 6.02 3.08
N SER A 223 -15.26 6.98 2.67
CA SER A 223 -15.61 7.25 1.29
C SER A 223 -15.29 8.70 0.99
N GLY A 224 -14.64 8.94 -0.14
CA GLY A 224 -14.18 10.27 -0.52
C GLY A 224 -14.25 10.49 -2.02
N THR A 225 -14.34 11.75 -2.43
CA THR A 225 -14.35 12.14 -3.85
C THR A 225 -13.14 13.01 -4.13
N VAL A 226 -12.32 12.59 -5.10
CA VAL A 226 -11.09 13.31 -5.46
C VAL A 226 -11.43 14.74 -5.89
N PRO A 227 -10.87 15.78 -5.22
CA PRO A 227 -11.17 17.18 -5.53
C PRO A 227 -10.48 17.65 -6.81
N GLU A 228 -10.85 18.84 -7.29
CA GLU A 228 -10.06 19.54 -8.32
C GLU A 228 -8.74 20.04 -7.74
N SER A 229 -7.67 20.00 -8.52
CA SER A 229 -6.40 20.64 -8.17
C SER A 229 -6.37 22.10 -8.65
N ASN A 230 -5.76 22.97 -7.86
CA ASN A 230 -5.59 24.38 -8.22
C ASN A 230 -4.57 24.62 -9.35
N ASN A 231 -3.71 23.64 -9.64
CA ASN A 231 -2.62 23.78 -10.63
C ASN A 231 -2.91 23.09 -11.98
N GLY A 232 -4.11 22.55 -12.16
CA GLY A 232 -4.57 21.97 -13.43
C GLY A 232 -4.05 20.56 -13.74
N ASN A 233 -3.20 19.99 -12.87
CA ASN A 233 -2.79 18.59 -12.94
C ASN A 233 -3.72 17.72 -12.08
N ASN A 234 -3.78 16.43 -12.39
CA ASN A 234 -4.55 15.47 -11.60
C ASN A 234 -3.97 15.35 -10.17
N PRO A 235 -4.82 15.25 -9.13
CA PRO A 235 -4.36 15.05 -7.76
C PRO A 235 -3.65 13.71 -7.52
N THR A 236 -2.77 13.74 -6.52
CA THR A 236 -2.23 12.57 -5.84
C THR A 236 -3.12 12.22 -4.66
N VAL A 237 -3.33 10.93 -4.42
CA VAL A 237 -4.12 10.40 -3.31
C VAL A 237 -3.24 9.56 -2.40
N GLN A 238 -3.31 9.79 -1.09
CA GLN A 238 -2.79 8.87 -0.09
C GLN A 238 -3.96 8.14 0.57
N VAL A 239 -3.88 6.81 0.66
CA VAL A 239 -4.82 5.97 1.40
C VAL A 239 -4.07 5.24 2.49
N GLY A 240 -4.58 5.26 3.71
CA GLY A 240 -3.91 4.54 4.79
C GLY A 240 -4.57 4.66 6.15
N MET A 241 -3.73 4.49 7.16
CA MET A 241 -4.10 4.43 8.56
C MET A 241 -3.32 5.48 9.33
N ILE A 242 -4.00 6.12 10.27
CA ILE A 242 -3.43 7.16 11.12
C ILE A 242 -3.77 6.87 12.58
N TYR A 243 -2.74 6.82 13.44
CA TYR A 243 -2.87 6.79 14.89
C TYR A 243 -2.47 8.16 15.44
N ILE A 244 -3.31 8.75 16.27
CA ILE A 244 -3.08 10.05 16.90
C ILE A 244 -3.13 9.89 18.42
N GLY A 245 -2.05 10.29 19.10
CA GLY A 245 -1.97 10.27 20.56
C GLY A 245 -0.99 9.23 21.09
N GLY A 246 -1.37 8.57 22.19
CA GLY A 246 -0.53 7.61 22.91
C GLY A 246 -1.30 6.42 23.47
N GLY A 247 -0.61 5.55 24.21
CA GLY A 247 -1.22 4.38 24.86
C GLY A 247 -0.92 3.09 24.13
N GLY A 248 -1.86 2.15 24.19
CA GLY A 248 -1.70 0.84 23.56
C GLY A 248 -1.87 0.88 22.04
N ALA A 249 -2.28 -0.24 21.47
CA ALA A 249 -2.24 -0.48 20.05
C ALA A 249 -3.63 -0.64 19.40
N VAL A 250 -3.65 -0.36 18.10
CA VAL A 250 -4.70 -0.76 17.17
C VAL A 250 -4.08 -1.71 16.16
N ASN A 251 -4.77 -2.81 15.88
CA ASN A 251 -4.34 -3.83 14.94
C ASN A 251 -5.25 -3.77 13.72
N ILE A 252 -4.67 -3.94 12.54
CA ILE A 252 -5.31 -3.67 11.25
C ILE A 252 -5.04 -4.84 10.32
N ASP A 253 -6.08 -5.29 9.65
CA ASP A 253 -6.00 -6.32 8.64
C ASP A 253 -7.10 -6.08 7.59
N ASN A 254 -6.98 -6.75 6.45
CA ASN A 254 -7.93 -6.75 5.35
C ASN A 254 -8.29 -5.34 4.88
N VAL A 255 -7.25 -4.53 4.63
CA VAL A 255 -7.43 -3.21 4.00
C VAL A 255 -7.83 -3.41 2.55
N GLN A 256 -8.93 -2.78 2.15
CA GLN A 256 -9.48 -2.86 0.80
C GLN A 256 -9.75 -1.45 0.29
N MET A 257 -9.56 -1.27 -1.02
CA MET A 257 -9.85 -0.04 -1.72
C MET A 257 -10.66 -0.34 -2.98
N ASN A 258 -11.72 0.44 -3.21
CA ASN A 258 -12.48 0.45 -4.44
C ASN A 258 -12.42 1.85 -5.05
N VAL A 259 -12.33 1.92 -6.36
CA VAL A 259 -12.34 3.16 -7.13
C VAL A 259 -13.46 3.10 -8.15
N ASN A 260 -14.39 4.06 -8.08
CA ASN A 260 -15.62 4.08 -8.87
C ASN A 260 -16.43 2.76 -8.79
N GLY A 261 -16.37 2.08 -7.65
CA GLY A 261 -17.03 0.79 -7.42
C GLY A 261 -16.29 -0.44 -7.97
N GLU A 262 -15.13 -0.26 -8.60
CA GLU A 262 -14.25 -1.37 -9.00
C GLU A 262 -13.21 -1.62 -7.92
N ARG A 263 -13.03 -2.88 -7.53
CA ARG A 263 -12.02 -3.27 -6.53
C ARG A 263 -10.63 -3.05 -7.09
N LEU A 264 -9.92 -2.10 -6.49
CA LEU A 264 -8.51 -1.81 -6.71
C LEU A 264 -7.76 -2.21 -5.45
N ALA A 265 -7.70 -3.51 -5.18
CA ALA A 265 -6.89 -4.09 -4.12
C ALA A 265 -6.32 -5.40 -4.62
N SER A 266 -5.00 -5.57 -4.45
CA SER A 266 -4.31 -6.83 -4.70
C SER A 266 -5.03 -8.00 -4.01
N ASN A 267 -5.03 -9.15 -4.66
CA ASN A 267 -5.40 -10.38 -3.98
C ASN A 267 -4.39 -10.59 -2.84
N LYS A 268 -4.87 -11.03 -1.67
CA LYS A 268 -3.97 -11.44 -0.60
C LYS A 268 -3.02 -12.50 -1.17
N TYR A 269 -1.72 -12.33 -0.94
CA TYR A 269 -0.76 -13.38 -1.25
C TYR A 269 -1.14 -14.60 -0.42
N GLU A 270 -1.39 -15.75 -1.07
CA GLU A 270 -1.48 -17.03 -0.38
C GLU A 270 -0.08 -17.39 0.15
N GLN A 271 0.29 -16.83 1.30
CA GLN A 271 1.49 -17.22 2.04
C GLN A 271 1.10 -18.09 3.24
N ARG A 272 2.04 -18.96 3.60
CA ARG A 272 1.86 -20.08 4.53
C ARG A 272 1.47 -19.58 5.91
N ILE A 273 0.47 -20.22 6.52
CA ILE A 273 0.13 -20.00 7.93
C ILE A 273 1.39 -20.19 8.77
N ILE A 274 1.75 -19.14 9.49
CA ILE A 274 2.79 -19.17 10.52
C ILE A 274 2.05 -19.44 11.83
N GLU A 275 2.34 -20.56 12.49
CA GLU A 275 1.80 -20.83 13.82
C GLU A 275 2.81 -20.30 14.84
N TYR A 276 2.44 -19.21 15.50
CA TYR A 276 3.21 -18.68 16.61
C TYR A 276 2.84 -19.40 17.90
N ASN A 277 3.83 -19.95 18.60
CA ASN A 277 3.65 -20.51 19.94
C ASN A 277 4.26 -19.54 20.99
N PRO A 278 3.44 -18.87 21.80
CA PRO A 278 3.91 -17.93 22.82
C PRO A 278 4.87 -18.50 23.85
N LEU A 279 4.85 -19.82 24.06
CA LEU A 279 5.76 -20.46 25.01
C LEU A 279 7.20 -20.55 24.50
N ASP A 280 7.37 -20.50 23.17
CA ASP A 280 8.70 -20.51 22.55
C ASP A 280 9.36 -19.11 22.63
N TYR A 281 8.58 -18.07 22.98
CA TYR A 281 9.00 -16.66 23.02
C TYR A 281 8.53 -15.94 24.29
N PRO A 282 9.30 -16.03 25.39
CA PRO A 282 8.86 -15.52 26.68
C PRO A 282 9.08 -14.01 26.88
N ASP A 283 9.77 -13.30 25.97
CA ASP A 283 10.02 -11.85 26.12
C ASP A 283 8.82 -11.04 25.62
N ARG A 284 8.04 -10.51 26.57
CA ARG A 284 6.81 -9.76 26.27
C ARG A 284 6.95 -8.27 26.43
N SER A 285 8.19 -7.81 26.59
CA SER A 285 8.50 -6.40 26.85
C SER A 285 8.64 -5.56 25.58
N ARG A 286 8.42 -6.17 24.39
CA ARG A 286 8.53 -5.51 23.09
C ARG A 286 7.16 -5.21 22.52
N GLN A 287 6.98 -3.98 22.03
CA GLN A 287 5.67 -3.53 21.56
C GLN A 287 5.36 -4.01 20.13
N GLY A 288 6.38 -4.26 19.30
CA GLY A 288 6.22 -5.02 18.06
C GLY A 288 6.95 -6.35 18.15
N GLY A 289 6.29 -7.40 17.70
CA GLY A 289 6.81 -8.67 17.19
C GLY A 289 8.05 -9.24 17.87
N ASP A 290 7.94 -10.45 18.42
CA ASP A 290 9.13 -11.29 18.57
C ASP A 290 9.71 -11.61 17.18
N THR A 291 11.04 -11.56 17.04
CA THR A 291 11.74 -11.72 15.76
C THR A 291 11.50 -13.11 15.18
N ILE A 292 11.15 -13.19 13.89
CA ILE A 292 10.73 -14.40 13.13
C ILE A 292 11.69 -15.59 13.18
N ASP A 293 12.96 -15.38 13.55
CA ASP A 293 14.03 -16.37 13.36
C ASP A 293 13.74 -17.77 13.94
N ASP A 294 12.75 -17.93 14.84
CA ASP A 294 12.34 -19.21 15.41
C ASP A 294 10.91 -19.69 15.04
N ALA A 295 10.14 -18.97 14.18
CA ALA A 295 8.70 -19.19 14.04
C ALA A 295 8.38 -20.45 13.21
N VAL A 296 7.46 -21.30 13.71
CA VAL A 296 7.16 -22.58 13.05
C VAL A 296 6.05 -22.39 12.01
N VAL A 297 6.40 -22.55 10.73
CA VAL A 297 5.43 -22.62 9.63
C VAL A 297 4.75 -23.99 9.64
N VAL A 298 3.43 -24.05 9.88
CA VAL A 298 2.67 -25.31 9.82
C VAL A 298 1.66 -25.27 8.67
N ASN A 299 1.69 -26.30 7.83
CA ASN A 299 0.72 -26.46 6.73
C ASN A 299 -0.63 -26.95 7.29
N GLY A 300 -1.67 -26.15 7.09
CA GLY A 300 -3.07 -26.56 7.26
C GLY A 300 -3.66 -26.21 8.62
N ILE A 301 -4.15 -24.97 8.75
CA ILE A 301 -5.23 -24.65 9.69
C ILE A 301 -6.53 -24.58 8.87
N PRO A 302 -7.63 -25.20 9.34
CA PRO A 302 -8.89 -25.14 8.64
C PRO A 302 -9.48 -23.74 8.81
N TYR A 303 -9.73 -23.04 7.71
CA TYR A 303 -10.81 -22.07 7.68
C TYR A 303 -12.15 -22.81 7.75
#